data_AF-A0A660NQB2-F1
#
_entry.id   AF-A0A660NQB2-F1
#
_cell.length_a   1.000
_cell.length_b   1.000
_cell.length_c   1.000
_cell.angle_alpha   90.00
_cell.angle_beta   90.00
_cell.angle_gamma   90.00
#
_symmetry.space_group_name_H-M   'P 1'
#
loop_
_entity.id
_entity.type
_entity.pdbx_description
1 polymer ?
#
loop_
_entity_poly.entity_id
_entity_poly.type
_entity_poly.pdbx_seq_one_letter_code
_entity_poly.pdbx_strand_id
1 'polypeptide(L)'
;MAASHLQPQHIRRHRRPNFFDTFGYGSRPQKPSSFVTLLVSLSVIFHLGMLPILWQETPGIPSIVWTGASASLLLLTTLAARHSSISVRWTTTFAVAFFFAYPTFAWISYKVWGQSSGEREDLLMALVPIIFLGMVLYFVGAAARSHRVYRAFVITWLIIAAYAVFNARNFNMQGLSDSSSETGVKLNYQLMGDAFAICSTILAPRIRNAFWQWMFILLAIGVAFVIPSRSAAMFCVVSLLAIPFLSSSMTMRVMVLIVAACFFVGYKTGTFATVFEGSRFESVFTPDEQDSSWQIRQEIMNKGLMLITNRPFTGEWAFQLSDLKYSGYYMHNALDIWAQTGLIPFLLFVAIWCTLLGALVTGLERWPRIAHETIPVLMFAALEWALSRNVSFVALFFCLGFASAALAQARLGHIVRRRRAEQLNTLFDTQFSPESQFAHSQFAHSQFSHSQFMPQTQIVPETRFIRPHQYQDQPHPREDAPQQQYQDNPKYQDHARFFPEPRSASSRGPSGNEPPAHH
;
A
#
# COMPACT_ATOMS: atom_id res chain seq x y z
N MET A 1 38.79 53.53 37.26
CA MET A 1 39.95 52.73 36.79
C MET A 1 39.72 51.30 37.23
N ALA A 2 39.78 50.35 36.29
CA ALA A 2 39.97 48.87 36.38
C ALA A 2 39.28 48.08 37.53
N ALA A 3 38.82 46.84 37.44
CA ALA A 3 38.56 45.79 36.44
C ALA A 3 38.38 44.48 37.28
N SER A 4 37.84 43.41 36.67
CA SER A 4 37.73 42.00 37.15
C SER A 4 36.46 41.62 37.92
N HIS A 5 35.72 40.54 37.63
CA HIS A 5 35.74 39.54 36.57
C HIS A 5 34.32 38.93 36.46
N LEU A 6 33.67 39.06 35.30
CA LEU A 6 32.48 38.29 34.91
C LEU A 6 32.93 37.02 34.18
N GLN A 7 32.45 35.84 34.58
CA GLN A 7 32.45 34.64 33.74
C GLN A 7 31.08 34.49 33.07
N PRO A 8 31.00 34.47 31.72
CA PRO A 8 29.80 34.07 31.00
C PRO A 8 29.88 32.59 30.58
N GLN A 9 28.96 31.75 31.07
CA GLN A 9 28.80 30.38 30.58
C GLN A 9 27.97 30.32 29.29
N HIS A 10 28.66 29.91 28.23
CA HIS A 10 28.23 29.13 27.07
C HIS A 10 27.07 29.62 26.18
N ILE A 11 27.47 30.42 25.19
CA ILE A 11 26.85 30.57 23.88
C ILE A 11 26.66 29.19 23.22
N ARG A 12 25.42 28.81 22.91
CA ARG A 12 25.08 27.72 21.98
C ARG A 12 25.77 27.98 20.65
N ARG A 13 26.81 27.18 20.34
CA ARG A 13 27.38 27.13 18.98
C ARG A 13 26.32 26.59 18.02
N HIS A 14 25.85 27.44 17.11
CA HIS A 14 25.16 27.00 15.90
C HIS A 14 26.12 26.15 15.08
N ARG A 15 25.96 24.82 15.15
CA ARG A 15 26.66 23.87 14.27
C ARG A 15 26.11 24.10 12.86
N ARG A 16 26.96 24.50 11.90
CA ARG A 16 26.59 24.47 10.47
C ARG A 16 26.37 23.01 10.07
N PRO A 17 25.28 22.69 9.34
CA PRO A 17 24.99 21.32 8.95
C PRO A 17 26.07 20.82 7.97
N ASN A 18 26.56 19.62 8.20
CA ASN A 18 27.51 18.97 7.30
C ASN A 18 26.77 18.13 6.26
N PHE A 19 27.44 17.76 5.16
CA PHE A 19 26.92 16.96 4.04
C PHE A 19 26.25 15.63 4.45
N PHE A 20 26.53 15.13 5.65
CA PHE A 20 25.91 13.92 6.22
C PHE A 20 24.62 14.17 7.01
N ASP A 21 24.34 15.41 7.45
CA ASP A 21 23.04 15.78 8.05
C ASP A 21 21.90 15.78 7.00
N THR A 22 22.26 15.72 5.71
CA THR A 22 21.36 15.53 4.57
C THR A 22 20.82 14.10 4.44
N PHE A 23 21.38 13.15 5.19
CA PHE A 23 21.03 11.72 5.14
C PHE A 23 20.38 11.24 6.44
N GLY A 24 19.23 11.83 6.79
CA GLY A 24 18.22 11.20 7.64
C GLY A 24 18.31 11.46 9.15
N TYR A 25 17.11 11.49 9.75
CA TYR A 25 16.81 11.51 11.19
C TYR A 25 17.01 12.83 11.93
N GLY A 26 16.06 13.76 11.77
CA GLY A 26 15.91 14.84 12.76
C GLY A 26 14.94 15.96 12.39
N SER A 27 14.68 16.20 11.11
CA SER A 27 13.78 17.28 10.70
C SER A 27 12.32 16.82 10.68
N ARG A 28 11.45 17.65 11.24
CA ARG A 28 9.98 17.57 11.13
C ARG A 28 9.62 17.15 9.69
N PRO A 29 8.59 16.31 9.45
CA PRO A 29 8.15 16.01 8.10
C PRO A 29 7.91 17.33 7.37
N GLN A 30 8.82 17.67 6.45
CA GLN A 30 8.70 18.90 5.68
C GLN A 30 7.42 18.76 4.88
N LYS A 31 6.56 19.78 4.94
CA LYS A 31 5.36 19.81 4.09
C LYS A 31 5.85 19.63 2.65
N PRO A 32 5.34 18.66 1.87
CA PRO A 32 5.72 18.55 0.48
C PRO A 32 5.47 19.90 -0.20
N SER A 33 6.42 20.38 -0.99
CA SER A 33 6.24 21.63 -1.72
C SER A 33 5.02 21.53 -2.65
N SER A 34 4.42 22.67 -2.99
CA SER A 34 3.33 22.73 -3.98
C SER A 34 3.74 22.06 -5.30
N PHE A 35 5.01 22.24 -5.70
CA PHE A 35 5.62 21.62 -6.87
C PHE A 35 5.66 20.08 -6.79
N VAL A 36 6.10 19.51 -5.67
CA VAL A 36 6.12 18.04 -5.46
C VAL A 36 4.71 17.45 -5.58
N THR A 37 3.74 18.13 -4.95
CA THR A 37 2.33 17.70 -4.99
C THR A 37 1.78 17.74 -6.42
N LEU A 38 2.12 18.78 -7.19
CA LEU A 38 1.73 18.93 -8.58
C LEU A 38 2.27 17.78 -9.43
N LEU A 39 3.56 17.46 -9.33
CA LEU A 39 4.19 16.39 -10.11
C LEU A 39 3.59 15.02 -9.83
N VAL A 40 3.36 14.69 -8.56
CA VAL A 40 2.69 13.42 -8.19
C VAL A 40 1.26 13.40 -8.74
N SER A 41 0.54 14.54 -8.68
CA SER A 41 -0.82 14.64 -9.20
C SER A 41 -0.87 14.44 -10.72
N LEU A 42 0.05 15.07 -11.45
CA LEU A 42 0.21 14.89 -12.90
C LEU A 42 0.55 13.43 -13.22
N SER A 43 1.41 12.80 -12.43
CA SER A 43 1.76 11.38 -12.62
C SER A 43 0.56 10.47 -12.40
N VAL A 44 -0.28 10.72 -11.39
CA VAL A 44 -1.52 9.96 -11.16
C VAL A 44 -2.51 10.15 -12.31
N ILE A 45 -2.73 11.40 -12.75
CA ILE A 45 -3.65 11.71 -13.87
C ILE A 45 -3.15 11.07 -15.16
N PHE A 46 -1.85 11.16 -15.44
CA PHE A 46 -1.26 10.58 -16.64
C PHE A 46 -1.34 9.05 -16.62
N HIS A 47 -0.76 8.38 -15.62
CA HIS A 47 -0.61 6.92 -15.67
C HIS A 47 -1.92 6.16 -15.43
N LEU A 48 -2.83 6.68 -14.60
CA LEU A 48 -4.10 6.02 -14.31
C LEU A 48 -5.26 6.55 -15.16
N GLY A 49 -5.21 7.80 -15.63
CA GLY A 49 -6.31 8.42 -16.39
C GLY A 49 -6.05 8.46 -17.89
N MET A 50 -5.02 9.20 -18.30
CA MET A 50 -4.75 9.45 -19.72
C MET A 50 -4.14 8.25 -20.42
N LEU A 51 -3.15 7.58 -19.82
CA LEU A 51 -2.41 6.49 -20.45
C LEU A 51 -3.33 5.32 -20.87
N PRO A 52 -4.28 4.84 -20.05
CA PRO A 52 -5.19 3.78 -20.48
C PRO A 52 -6.05 4.16 -21.69
N ILE A 53 -6.45 5.44 -21.78
CA ILE A 53 -7.26 5.97 -22.88
C ILE A 53 -6.39 6.22 -24.12
N LEU A 54 -5.26 6.90 -23.97
CA LEU A 54 -4.36 7.22 -25.07
C LEU A 54 -3.75 5.97 -25.71
N TRP A 55 -3.44 4.95 -24.91
CA TRP A 55 -2.97 3.67 -25.43
C TRP A 55 -4.00 3.01 -26.36
N GLN A 56 -5.28 3.27 -26.12
CA GLN A 56 -6.38 2.80 -26.95
C GLN A 56 -6.60 3.67 -28.19
N GLU A 57 -6.63 4.99 -28.03
CA GLU A 57 -6.97 5.94 -29.10
C GLU A 57 -5.80 6.25 -30.05
N THR A 58 -4.56 6.00 -29.62
CA THR A 58 -3.35 6.35 -30.38
C THR A 58 -2.38 5.18 -30.52
N PRO A 59 -2.81 4.06 -31.13
CA PRO A 59 -1.98 2.85 -31.28
C PRO A 59 -0.70 3.08 -32.09
N GLY A 60 -0.68 4.11 -32.95
CA GLY A 60 0.49 4.50 -33.74
C GLY A 60 1.62 5.19 -32.96
N ILE A 61 1.42 5.51 -31.68
CA ILE A 61 2.48 6.11 -30.86
C ILE A 61 3.42 5.01 -30.36
N PRO A 62 4.72 5.06 -30.70
CA PRO A 62 5.67 4.05 -30.25
C PRO A 62 5.73 3.91 -28.73
N SER A 63 5.83 2.68 -28.24
CA SER A 63 5.93 2.37 -26.79
C SER A 63 7.06 3.11 -26.07
N ILE A 64 8.13 3.46 -26.80
CA ILE A 64 9.25 4.26 -26.28
C ILE A 64 8.84 5.68 -25.89
N VAL A 65 7.86 6.29 -26.55
CA VAL A 65 7.34 7.62 -26.20
C VAL A 65 6.62 7.56 -24.86
N TRP A 66 5.76 6.57 -24.66
CA TRP A 66 5.08 6.33 -23.39
C TRP A 66 6.07 6.01 -22.27
N THR A 67 7.09 5.22 -22.58
CA THR A 67 8.16 4.87 -21.64
C THR A 67 8.98 6.10 -21.25
N GLY A 68 9.34 6.97 -22.21
CA GLY A 68 10.07 8.22 -21.98
C GLY A 68 9.28 9.23 -21.15
N ALA A 69 7.97 9.37 -21.41
CA ALA A 69 7.08 10.19 -20.60
C ALA A 69 6.97 9.66 -19.15
N SER A 70 6.79 8.35 -19.00
CA SER A 70 6.72 7.68 -17.69
C SER A 70 8.03 7.83 -16.91
N ALA A 71 9.18 7.66 -17.58
CA ALA A 71 10.51 7.87 -16.98
C ALA A 71 10.72 9.31 -16.51
N SER A 72 10.31 10.28 -17.32
CA SER A 72 10.41 11.71 -16.98
C SER A 72 9.57 12.05 -15.76
N LEU A 73 8.31 11.60 -15.73
CA LEU A 73 7.41 11.78 -14.60
C LEU A 73 7.91 11.06 -13.34
N LEU A 74 8.49 9.87 -13.47
CA LEU A 74 9.09 9.14 -12.36
C LEU A 74 10.29 9.88 -11.78
N LEU A 75 11.23 10.31 -12.62
CA LEU A 75 12.42 11.04 -12.18
C LEU A 75 12.01 12.30 -11.41
N LEU A 76 11.07 13.06 -11.96
CA LEU A 76 10.54 14.26 -11.33
C LEU A 76 9.82 13.92 -10.01
N THR A 77 9.02 12.86 -9.98
CA THR A 77 8.29 12.41 -8.79
C THR A 77 9.22 11.88 -7.69
N THR A 78 10.27 11.15 -8.04
CA THR A 78 11.24 10.58 -7.10
C THR A 78 12.17 11.65 -6.52
N LEU A 79 12.65 12.59 -7.35
CA LEU A 79 13.37 13.77 -6.89
C LEU A 79 12.52 14.60 -5.92
N ALA A 80 11.23 14.74 -6.23
CA ALA A 80 10.27 15.43 -5.39
C ALA A 80 9.96 14.66 -4.09
N ALA A 81 9.90 13.32 -4.15
CA ALA A 81 9.55 12.46 -3.02
C ALA A 81 10.72 12.16 -2.08
N ARG A 82 11.99 12.38 -2.49
CA ARG A 82 13.23 12.22 -1.70
C ARG A 82 13.21 12.92 -0.33
N HIS A 83 12.30 13.88 -0.14
CA HIS A 83 12.06 14.60 1.12
C HIS A 83 11.07 13.92 2.08
N SER A 84 10.56 12.73 1.75
CA SER A 84 9.58 11.99 2.58
C SER A 84 10.01 10.53 2.77
N SER A 85 9.72 9.94 3.93
CA SER A 85 9.90 8.49 4.14
C SER A 85 8.76 7.77 3.40
N ILE A 86 9.03 7.33 2.17
CA ILE A 86 7.97 7.01 1.19
C ILE A 86 7.24 5.69 1.49
N SER A 87 7.83 4.69 2.15
CA SER A 87 7.27 3.31 2.16
C SER A 87 7.82 2.37 3.24
N VAL A 88 7.20 1.19 3.40
CA VAL A 88 7.71 0.11 4.26
C VAL A 88 9.03 -0.38 3.68
N ARG A 89 10.11 -0.25 4.46
CA ARG A 89 11.48 -0.52 4.02
C ARG A 89 11.62 -1.88 3.34
N TRP A 90 11.19 -2.96 3.99
CA TRP A 90 11.33 -4.31 3.47
C TRP A 90 10.50 -4.57 2.21
N THR A 91 9.25 -4.09 2.19
CA THR A 91 8.39 -4.16 1.01
C THR A 91 9.04 -3.51 -0.20
N THR A 92 9.63 -2.33 -0.03
CA THR A 92 10.32 -1.63 -1.11
C THR A 92 11.60 -2.33 -1.53
N THR A 93 12.38 -2.86 -0.59
CA THR A 93 13.58 -3.65 -0.92
C THR A 93 13.20 -4.87 -1.76
N PHE A 94 12.18 -5.63 -1.37
CA PHE A 94 11.74 -6.79 -2.15
C PHE A 94 11.09 -6.41 -3.48
N ALA A 95 10.34 -5.30 -3.55
CA ALA A 95 9.78 -4.81 -4.81
C ALA A 95 10.87 -4.41 -5.81
N VAL A 96 11.88 -3.65 -5.37
CA VAL A 96 13.01 -3.29 -6.22
C VAL A 96 13.78 -4.53 -6.66
N ALA A 97 14.09 -5.44 -5.72
CA ALA A 97 14.75 -6.71 -6.06
C ALA A 97 13.93 -7.53 -7.07
N PHE A 98 12.60 -7.56 -6.92
CA PHE A 98 11.68 -8.22 -7.86
C PHE A 98 11.77 -7.61 -9.26
N PHE A 99 11.75 -6.27 -9.39
CA PHE A 99 11.81 -5.60 -10.69
C PHE A 99 13.13 -5.84 -11.44
N PHE A 100 14.22 -6.14 -10.75
CA PHE A 100 15.46 -6.59 -11.39
C PHE A 100 15.45 -8.10 -11.63
N ALA A 101 15.04 -8.90 -10.65
CA ALA A 101 15.06 -10.34 -10.74
C ALA A 101 14.14 -10.86 -11.85
N TYR A 102 12.93 -10.33 -11.99
CA TYR A 102 11.96 -10.82 -12.97
C TYR A 102 12.50 -10.80 -14.42
N PRO A 103 12.98 -9.68 -14.99
CA PRO A 103 13.54 -9.68 -16.33
C PRO A 103 14.87 -10.46 -16.44
N THR A 104 15.72 -10.44 -15.41
CA THR A 104 16.96 -11.22 -15.43
C THR A 104 16.68 -12.71 -15.50
N PHE A 105 15.74 -13.21 -14.70
CA PHE A 105 15.36 -14.62 -14.69
C PHE A 105 14.52 -15.01 -15.91
N ALA A 106 13.71 -14.09 -16.46
CA ALA A 106 13.09 -14.29 -17.77
C ALA A 106 14.14 -14.49 -18.87
N TRP A 107 15.21 -13.69 -18.87
CA TRP A 107 16.33 -13.85 -19.81
C TRP A 107 17.08 -15.17 -19.60
N ILE A 108 17.38 -15.54 -18.36
CA ILE A 108 18.00 -16.84 -18.04
C ILE A 108 17.10 -17.98 -18.55
N SER A 109 15.81 -17.94 -18.22
CA SER A 109 14.82 -18.93 -18.65
C SER A 109 14.74 -19.03 -20.18
N TYR A 110 14.72 -17.89 -20.89
CA TYR A 110 14.81 -17.84 -22.35
C TYR A 110 16.10 -18.48 -22.88
N LYS A 111 17.26 -18.24 -22.25
CA LYS A 111 18.51 -18.86 -22.70
C LYS A 111 18.59 -20.37 -22.45
N VAL A 112 17.94 -20.86 -21.40
CA VAL A 112 17.94 -22.28 -21.06
C VAL A 112 16.91 -23.07 -21.88
N TRP A 113 15.72 -22.50 -22.11
CA TRP A 113 14.57 -23.21 -22.68
C TRP A 113 13.98 -22.59 -23.94
N GLY A 114 14.37 -21.37 -24.28
CA GLY A 114 14.00 -20.69 -25.51
C GLY A 114 14.65 -21.37 -26.70
N GLN A 115 13.98 -22.34 -27.30
CA GLN A 115 14.22 -22.64 -28.70
C GLN A 115 14.06 -21.31 -29.46
N SER A 116 15.09 -20.91 -30.20
CA SER A 116 15.26 -19.58 -30.76
C SER A 116 14.16 -19.23 -31.77
N SER A 117 12.99 -18.80 -31.27
CA SER A 117 11.92 -18.20 -32.04
C SER A 117 11.93 -16.69 -31.82
N GLY A 118 11.83 -15.92 -32.91
CA GLY A 118 11.81 -14.45 -32.84
C GLY A 118 10.71 -13.93 -31.91
N GLU A 119 9.54 -14.58 -31.89
CA GLU A 119 8.42 -14.17 -31.04
C GLU A 119 8.71 -14.24 -29.53
N ARG A 120 9.49 -15.24 -29.06
CA ARG A 120 9.87 -15.35 -27.64
C ARG A 120 10.83 -14.24 -27.24
N GLU A 121 11.73 -13.87 -28.16
CA GLU A 121 12.66 -12.76 -27.99
C GLU A 121 11.92 -11.43 -27.98
N ASP A 122 10.94 -11.22 -28.87
CA ASP A 122 10.11 -10.02 -28.91
C ASP A 122 9.36 -9.82 -27.59
N LEU A 123 8.75 -10.88 -27.04
CA LEU A 123 8.11 -10.83 -25.73
C LEU A 123 9.09 -10.48 -24.60
N LEU A 124 10.32 -10.99 -24.67
CA LEU A 124 11.36 -10.70 -23.69
C LEU A 124 11.81 -9.24 -23.76
N MET A 125 11.94 -8.69 -24.97
CA MET A 125 12.29 -7.29 -25.17
C MET A 125 11.15 -6.35 -24.74
N ALA A 126 9.90 -6.75 -24.97
CA ALA A 126 8.72 -6.04 -24.48
C ALA A 126 8.59 -6.05 -22.95
N LEU A 127 9.22 -7.01 -22.26
CA LEU A 127 9.17 -7.10 -20.80
C LEU A 127 9.85 -5.92 -20.11
N VAL A 128 10.96 -5.43 -20.66
CA VAL A 128 11.75 -4.34 -20.07
C VAL A 128 10.91 -3.07 -19.84
N PRO A 129 10.23 -2.49 -20.85
CA PRO A 129 9.38 -1.33 -20.63
C PRO A 129 8.18 -1.62 -19.71
N ILE A 130 7.60 -2.83 -19.73
CA ILE A 130 6.50 -3.22 -18.84
C ILE A 130 6.97 -3.21 -17.38
N ILE A 131 8.07 -3.89 -17.06
CA ILE A 131 8.60 -3.95 -15.70
C ILE A 131 9.07 -2.59 -15.21
N PHE A 132 9.66 -1.79 -16.09
CA PHE A 132 9.99 -0.41 -15.80
C PHE A 132 8.74 0.41 -15.44
N LEU A 133 7.65 0.28 -16.21
CA LEU A 133 6.38 0.94 -15.91
C LEU A 133 5.78 0.44 -14.58
N GLY A 134 5.88 -0.85 -14.27
CA GLY A 134 5.50 -1.40 -12.96
C GLY A 134 6.28 -0.76 -11.80
N MET A 135 7.59 -0.60 -11.97
CA MET A 135 8.44 0.11 -11.01
C MET A 135 8.02 1.58 -10.87
N VAL A 136 7.76 2.27 -11.98
CA VAL A 136 7.25 3.65 -11.98
C VAL A 136 5.96 3.73 -11.15
N LEU A 137 4.99 2.87 -11.45
CA LEU A 137 3.68 2.86 -10.79
C LEU A 137 3.78 2.53 -9.30
N TYR A 138 4.69 1.64 -8.89
CA TYR A 138 4.98 1.41 -7.47
C TYR A 138 5.40 2.70 -6.76
N PHE A 139 6.38 3.43 -7.31
CA PHE A 139 6.86 4.67 -6.67
C PHE A 139 5.83 5.81 -6.73
N VAL A 140 5.08 5.94 -7.83
CA VAL A 140 3.98 6.92 -7.92
C VAL A 140 2.91 6.61 -6.89
N GLY A 141 2.50 5.34 -6.75
CA GLY A 141 1.55 4.90 -5.73
C GLY A 141 2.04 5.26 -4.33
N ALA A 142 3.31 5.00 -4.04
CA ALA A 142 3.89 5.32 -2.75
C ALA A 142 3.95 6.84 -2.46
N ALA A 143 4.16 7.67 -3.49
CA ALA A 143 4.12 9.13 -3.36
C ALA A 143 2.68 9.69 -3.26
N ALA A 144 1.68 8.99 -3.79
CA ALA A 144 0.31 9.48 -3.95
C ALA A 144 -0.52 9.54 -2.65
N ARG A 145 0.01 9.11 -1.50
CA ARG A 145 -0.75 9.08 -0.24
C ARG A 145 -1.04 10.47 0.36
N SER A 146 -0.39 11.53 -0.10
CA SER A 146 -0.63 12.90 0.39
C SER A 146 -2.07 13.33 0.15
N HIS A 147 -2.74 13.91 1.16
CA HIS A 147 -4.13 14.42 1.05
C HIS A 147 -4.30 15.44 -0.09
N ARG A 148 -3.22 16.09 -0.52
CA ARG A 148 -3.27 17.06 -1.61
C ARG A 148 -3.33 16.42 -3.00
N VAL A 149 -2.91 15.16 -3.14
CA VAL A 149 -2.96 14.38 -4.39
C VAL A 149 -4.37 13.80 -4.62
N TYR A 150 -5.27 13.88 -3.64
CA TYR A 150 -6.59 13.26 -3.74
C TYR A 150 -7.46 13.88 -4.83
N ARG A 151 -7.28 15.18 -5.07
CA ARG A 151 -7.94 15.85 -6.20
C ARG A 151 -7.55 15.20 -7.52
N ALA A 152 -6.31 14.74 -7.66
CA ALA A 152 -5.86 14.00 -8.84
C ALA A 152 -6.65 12.70 -9.00
N PHE A 153 -6.84 11.91 -7.94
CA PHE A 153 -7.68 10.70 -8.01
C PHE A 153 -9.13 10.99 -8.40
N VAL A 154 -9.73 12.08 -7.89
CA VAL A 154 -11.10 12.49 -8.29
C VAL A 154 -11.14 12.87 -9.76
N ILE A 155 -10.18 13.67 -10.23
CA ILE A 155 -10.08 14.07 -11.65
C ILE A 155 -9.89 12.84 -12.53
N THR A 156 -8.95 11.95 -12.19
CA THR A 156 -8.73 10.69 -12.89
C THR A 156 -10.01 9.85 -12.95
N TRP A 157 -10.70 9.70 -11.82
CA TRP A 157 -11.95 8.95 -11.74
C TRP A 157 -13.02 9.54 -12.67
N LEU A 158 -13.17 10.88 -12.68
CA LEU A 158 -14.12 11.58 -13.55
C LEU A 158 -13.76 11.45 -15.03
N ILE A 159 -12.48 11.55 -15.40
CA ILE A 159 -12.01 11.38 -16.78
C ILE A 159 -12.40 9.99 -17.28
N ILE A 160 -12.06 8.94 -16.51
CA ILE A 160 -12.35 7.56 -16.91
C ILE A 160 -13.86 7.32 -16.93
N ALA A 161 -14.60 7.77 -15.92
CA ALA A 161 -16.05 7.59 -15.85
C ALA A 161 -16.77 8.28 -17.03
N ALA A 162 -16.41 9.53 -17.32
CA ALA A 162 -16.98 10.27 -18.44
C ALA A 162 -16.66 9.57 -19.77
N TYR A 163 -15.38 9.23 -19.99
CA TYR A 163 -14.96 8.51 -21.19
C TYR A 163 -15.69 7.17 -21.35
N ALA A 164 -15.82 6.40 -20.26
CA ALA A 164 -16.53 5.12 -20.25
C ALA A 164 -18.01 5.27 -20.64
N VAL A 165 -18.71 6.25 -20.04
CA VAL A 165 -20.14 6.48 -20.30
C VAL A 165 -20.38 7.02 -21.71
N PHE A 166 -19.58 7.97 -22.17
CA PHE A 166 -19.71 8.52 -23.52
C PHE A 166 -19.42 7.48 -24.62
N ASN A 167 -18.54 6.51 -24.34
CA ASN A 167 -18.18 5.44 -25.27
C ASN A 167 -18.87 4.10 -24.97
N ALA A 168 -19.90 4.07 -24.12
CA ALA A 168 -20.56 2.82 -23.69
C ALA A 168 -21.02 1.94 -24.86
N ARG A 169 -21.47 2.55 -25.97
CA ARG A 169 -21.88 1.84 -27.19
C ARG A 169 -20.72 1.11 -27.87
N ASN A 170 -19.50 1.65 -27.80
CA ASN A 170 -18.30 1.07 -28.40
C ASN A 170 -17.74 -0.08 -27.54
N PHE A 171 -18.23 -0.25 -26.31
CA PHE A 171 -17.79 -1.29 -25.37
C PHE A 171 -18.66 -2.55 -25.35
N ASN A 172 -19.72 -2.62 -26.17
CA ASN A 172 -20.44 -3.87 -26.38
C ASN A 172 -19.62 -4.86 -27.23
N MET A 173 -20.07 -6.11 -27.36
CA MET A 173 -19.31 -7.13 -28.10
C MET A 173 -19.04 -6.72 -29.55
N GLN A 174 -20.02 -6.12 -30.20
CA GLN A 174 -19.91 -5.64 -31.59
C GLN A 174 -18.86 -4.53 -31.72
N GLY A 175 -18.93 -3.48 -30.90
CA GLY A 175 -17.99 -2.36 -30.94
C GLY A 175 -16.55 -2.75 -30.61
N LEU A 176 -16.36 -3.74 -29.73
CA LEU A 176 -15.03 -4.31 -29.47
C LEU A 176 -14.49 -5.11 -30.66
N SER A 177 -15.36 -5.85 -31.36
CA SER A 177 -15.02 -6.57 -32.59
C SER A 177 -14.66 -5.59 -33.71
N ASP A 178 -15.52 -4.59 -33.93
CA ASP A 178 -15.37 -3.58 -34.98
C ASP A 178 -14.07 -2.80 -34.79
N SER A 179 -13.81 -2.31 -33.57
CA SER A 179 -12.58 -1.57 -33.28
C SER A 179 -11.32 -2.44 -33.44
N SER A 180 -11.37 -3.73 -33.07
CA SER A 180 -10.26 -4.65 -33.32
C SER A 180 -10.01 -4.87 -34.81
N SER A 181 -11.05 -4.85 -35.64
CA SER A 181 -10.96 -5.05 -37.08
C SER A 181 -10.51 -3.79 -37.83
N GLU A 182 -10.95 -2.61 -37.39
CA GLU A 182 -10.66 -1.32 -38.03
C GLU A 182 -9.27 -0.78 -37.68
N THR A 183 -8.87 -0.89 -36.42
CA THR A 183 -7.60 -0.32 -35.95
C THR A 183 -6.44 -1.31 -35.95
N GLY A 184 -6.73 -2.60 -36.13
CA GLY A 184 -5.76 -3.69 -35.93
C GLY A 184 -5.27 -3.83 -34.49
N VAL A 185 -5.80 -3.05 -33.54
CA VAL A 185 -5.39 -3.04 -32.13
C VAL A 185 -6.58 -3.40 -31.25
N LYS A 186 -6.40 -4.42 -30.41
CA LYS A 186 -7.39 -4.79 -29.40
C LYS A 186 -7.45 -3.69 -28.33
N LEU A 187 -8.65 -3.14 -28.06
CA LEU A 187 -8.84 -2.16 -27.00
C LEU A 187 -8.21 -2.61 -25.67
N ASN A 188 -7.45 -1.73 -25.03
CA ASN A 188 -6.86 -1.97 -23.70
C ASN A 188 -7.81 -1.56 -22.55
N TYR A 189 -9.07 -1.99 -22.62
CA TYR A 189 -10.08 -1.73 -21.59
C TYR A 189 -9.72 -2.32 -20.22
N GLN A 190 -8.79 -3.28 -20.20
CA GLN A 190 -8.34 -3.96 -18.98
C GLN A 190 -7.61 -2.98 -18.06
N LEU A 191 -6.63 -2.24 -18.58
CA LEU A 191 -5.90 -1.23 -17.83
C LEU A 191 -6.82 -0.10 -17.35
N MET A 192 -7.79 0.29 -18.18
CA MET A 192 -8.80 1.30 -17.82
C MET A 192 -9.69 0.82 -16.66
N GLY A 193 -10.16 -0.42 -16.71
CA GLY A 193 -10.93 -1.03 -15.63
C GLY A 193 -10.15 -1.12 -14.33
N ASP A 194 -8.90 -1.56 -14.39
CA ASP A 194 -8.02 -1.64 -13.22
C ASP A 194 -7.79 -0.24 -12.61
N ALA A 195 -7.47 0.76 -13.43
CA ALA A 195 -7.24 2.13 -12.96
C ALA A 195 -8.50 2.75 -12.33
N PHE A 196 -9.68 2.51 -12.92
CA PHE A 196 -10.95 2.97 -12.37
C PHE A 196 -11.25 2.33 -11.00
N ALA A 197 -11.04 1.02 -10.86
CA ALA A 197 -11.22 0.30 -9.60
C ALA A 197 -10.24 0.79 -8.52
N ILE A 198 -8.98 1.04 -8.89
CA ILE A 198 -7.96 1.61 -7.99
C ILE A 198 -8.41 2.99 -7.48
N CYS A 199 -8.84 3.90 -8.37
CA CYS A 199 -9.35 5.20 -7.95
C CYS A 199 -10.56 5.07 -7.02
N SER A 200 -11.51 4.19 -7.37
CA SER A 200 -12.75 3.99 -6.61
C SER A 200 -12.46 3.48 -5.19
N THR A 201 -11.60 2.48 -5.06
CA THR A 201 -11.21 1.88 -3.77
C THR A 201 -10.37 2.83 -2.90
N ILE A 202 -9.64 3.76 -3.52
CA ILE A 202 -8.91 4.82 -2.81
C ILE A 202 -9.84 5.95 -2.32
N LEU A 203 -10.87 6.31 -3.10
CA LEU A 203 -11.76 7.44 -2.82
C LEU A 203 -12.87 7.07 -1.83
N ALA A 204 -13.53 5.93 -2.00
CA ALA A 204 -14.70 5.53 -1.22
C ALA A 204 -14.49 5.53 0.32
N PRO A 205 -13.38 5.01 0.89
CA PRO A 205 -13.17 4.99 2.34
C PRO A 205 -13.08 6.37 3.00
N ARG A 206 -12.90 7.44 2.21
CA ARG A 206 -12.69 8.81 2.71
C ARG A 206 -13.98 9.63 2.78
N ILE A 207 -15.03 9.14 2.13
CA ILE A 207 -16.35 9.73 2.23
C ILE A 207 -16.90 9.37 3.60
N ARG A 208 -16.95 10.35 4.50
CA ARG A 208 -17.33 10.11 5.92
C ARG A 208 -18.83 9.96 6.11
N ASN A 209 -19.63 10.60 5.26
CA ASN A 209 -21.06 10.49 5.33
C ASN A 209 -21.50 9.17 4.70
N ALA A 210 -22.18 8.31 5.47
CA ALA A 210 -22.57 6.97 5.04
C ALA A 210 -23.46 6.97 3.79
N PHE A 211 -24.41 7.91 3.71
CA PHE A 211 -25.28 8.04 2.53
C PHE A 211 -24.47 8.36 1.28
N TRP A 212 -23.61 9.37 1.33
CA TRP A 212 -22.77 9.74 0.19
C TRP A 212 -21.74 8.66 -0.16
N GLN A 213 -21.26 7.91 0.82
CA GLN A 213 -20.36 6.79 0.59
C GLN A 213 -21.07 5.67 -0.19
N TRP A 214 -22.30 5.32 0.20
CA TRP A 214 -23.13 4.36 -0.53
C TRP A 214 -23.46 4.84 -1.95
N MET A 215 -23.86 6.11 -2.11
CA MET A 215 -24.11 6.69 -3.43
C MET A 215 -22.87 6.60 -4.33
N PHE A 216 -21.69 6.91 -3.78
CA PHE A 216 -20.44 6.77 -4.52
C PHE A 216 -20.13 5.32 -4.88
N ILE A 217 -20.29 4.37 -3.94
CA ILE A 217 -20.05 2.94 -4.18
C ILE A 217 -20.98 2.43 -5.30
N LEU A 218 -22.27 2.74 -5.23
CA LEU A 218 -23.24 2.30 -6.24
C LEU A 218 -22.93 2.90 -7.62
N LEU A 219 -22.60 4.19 -7.67
CA LEU A 219 -22.18 4.85 -8.91
C LEU A 219 -20.90 4.25 -9.49
N ALA A 220 -19.89 3.99 -8.65
CA ALA A 220 -18.65 3.37 -9.07
C ALA A 220 -18.88 1.95 -9.59
N ILE A 221 -19.73 1.15 -8.93
CA ILE A 221 -20.12 -0.17 -9.44
C ILE A 221 -20.80 -0.05 -10.79
N GLY A 222 -21.79 0.84 -10.95
CA GLY A 222 -22.47 1.05 -12.23
C GLY A 222 -21.51 1.37 -13.38
N VAL A 223 -20.58 2.31 -13.17
CA VAL A 223 -19.56 2.66 -14.17
C VAL A 223 -18.58 1.51 -14.43
N ALA A 224 -18.20 0.75 -13.40
CA ALA A 224 -17.31 -0.40 -13.56
C ALA A 224 -17.90 -1.47 -14.50
N PHE A 225 -19.22 -1.64 -14.52
CA PHE A 225 -19.93 -2.55 -15.44
C PHE A 225 -20.14 -1.98 -16.85
N VAL A 226 -19.89 -0.69 -17.07
CA VAL A 226 -19.82 -0.10 -18.42
C VAL A 226 -18.47 -0.41 -19.08
N ILE A 227 -17.39 -0.47 -18.28
CA ILE A 227 -16.05 -0.80 -18.76
C ILE A 227 -15.99 -2.32 -19.01
N PRO A 228 -15.60 -2.81 -20.20
CA PRO A 228 -15.70 -4.23 -20.56
C PRO A 228 -14.56 -5.10 -19.95
N SER A 229 -14.06 -4.72 -18.77
CA SER A 229 -13.06 -5.44 -17.98
C SER A 229 -13.73 -6.26 -16.87
N ARG A 230 -14.00 -7.53 -17.20
CA ARG A 230 -14.82 -8.45 -16.38
C ARG A 230 -14.28 -8.64 -14.96
N SER A 231 -12.98 -8.98 -14.82
CA SER A 231 -12.37 -9.19 -13.50
C SER A 231 -12.33 -7.89 -12.69
N ALA A 232 -11.93 -6.79 -13.31
CA ALA A 232 -11.82 -5.50 -12.65
C ALA A 232 -13.15 -5.04 -12.06
N ALA A 233 -14.26 -5.20 -12.80
CA ALA A 233 -15.59 -4.88 -12.30
C ALA A 233 -15.98 -5.74 -11.09
N MET A 234 -15.81 -7.07 -11.18
CA MET A 234 -16.17 -7.99 -10.10
C MET A 234 -15.33 -7.76 -8.85
N PHE A 235 -14.02 -7.61 -9.00
CA PHE A 235 -13.12 -7.40 -7.87
C PHE A 235 -13.24 -5.98 -7.32
N CYS A 236 -13.61 -4.99 -8.13
CA CYS A 236 -14.01 -3.67 -7.65
C CYS A 236 -15.26 -3.74 -6.76
N VAL A 237 -16.31 -4.48 -7.14
CA VAL A 237 -17.51 -4.69 -6.30
C VAL A 237 -17.12 -5.26 -4.95
N VAL A 238 -16.37 -6.37 -4.94
CA VAL A 238 -15.92 -7.01 -3.69
C VAL A 238 -15.11 -6.03 -2.84
N SER A 239 -14.20 -5.28 -3.47
CA SER A 239 -13.34 -4.29 -2.82
C SER A 239 -14.09 -3.11 -2.22
N LEU A 240 -15.10 -2.59 -2.91
CA LEU A 240 -15.92 -1.49 -2.43
C LEU A 240 -16.88 -1.95 -1.33
N LEU A 241 -17.46 -3.15 -1.42
CA LEU A 241 -18.36 -3.69 -0.40
C LEU A 241 -17.64 -4.08 0.90
N ALA A 242 -16.33 -4.33 0.87
CA ALA A 242 -15.56 -4.49 2.11
C ALA A 242 -15.54 -3.22 2.98
N ILE A 243 -15.71 -2.03 2.40
CA ILE A 243 -15.68 -0.76 3.14
C ILE A 243 -16.82 -0.70 4.17
N PRO A 244 -18.11 -0.77 3.78
CA PRO A 244 -19.19 -0.83 4.74
C PRO A 244 -19.08 -2.07 5.61
N PHE A 245 -18.71 -3.25 5.08
CA PHE A 245 -18.58 -4.47 5.87
C PHE A 245 -17.65 -4.31 7.09
N LEU A 246 -16.48 -3.69 6.90
CA LEU A 246 -15.49 -3.50 7.97
C LEU A 246 -15.87 -2.38 8.95
N SER A 247 -16.57 -1.34 8.48
CA SER A 247 -16.77 -0.10 9.24
C SER A 247 -18.15 0.05 9.89
N SER A 248 -19.07 -0.87 9.65
CA SER A 248 -20.48 -0.72 10.01
C SER A 248 -20.99 -1.68 11.09
N SER A 249 -22.22 -1.44 11.55
CA SER A 249 -22.94 -2.27 12.51
C SER A 249 -23.20 -3.68 11.95
N MET A 250 -23.52 -4.64 12.82
CA MET A 250 -23.89 -5.99 12.42
C MET A 250 -25.03 -6.00 11.39
N THR A 251 -26.00 -5.10 11.51
CA THR A 251 -27.09 -4.95 10.54
C THR A 251 -26.59 -4.67 9.13
N MET A 252 -25.62 -3.78 8.97
CA MET A 252 -25.05 -3.45 7.67
C MET A 252 -24.18 -4.58 7.10
N ARG A 253 -23.47 -5.32 7.96
CA ARG A 253 -22.75 -6.54 7.55
C ARG A 253 -23.72 -7.59 7.01
N VAL A 254 -24.83 -7.80 7.71
CA VAL A 254 -25.91 -8.70 7.27
C VAL A 254 -26.50 -8.20 5.94
N MET A 255 -26.73 -6.89 5.79
CA MET A 255 -27.22 -6.32 4.53
C MET A 255 -26.26 -6.59 3.35
N VAL A 256 -24.95 -6.44 3.54
CA VAL A 256 -23.95 -6.77 2.51
C VAL A 256 -24.01 -8.27 2.15
N LEU A 257 -24.16 -9.15 3.15
CA LEU A 257 -24.32 -10.59 2.91
C LEU A 257 -25.62 -10.93 2.18
N ILE A 258 -26.73 -10.24 2.49
CA ILE A 258 -28.00 -10.37 1.76
C ILE A 258 -27.82 -9.94 0.31
N VAL A 259 -27.16 -8.80 0.05
CA VAL A 259 -26.87 -8.34 -1.31
C VAL A 259 -26.03 -9.36 -2.06
N ALA A 260 -25.00 -9.94 -1.42
CA ALA A 260 -24.19 -10.99 -2.01
C ALA A 260 -25.00 -12.27 -2.30
N ALA A 261 -25.92 -12.64 -1.42
CA ALA A 261 -26.83 -13.78 -1.63
C ALA A 261 -27.81 -13.52 -2.79
N CYS A 262 -28.42 -12.33 -2.86
CA CYS A 262 -29.26 -11.92 -3.98
C CYS A 262 -28.48 -11.94 -5.30
N PHE A 263 -27.22 -11.49 -5.28
CA PHE A 263 -26.36 -11.54 -6.45
C PHE A 263 -26.06 -12.99 -6.87
N PHE A 264 -25.76 -13.87 -5.92
CA PHE A 264 -25.56 -15.29 -6.21
C PHE A 264 -26.82 -15.96 -6.78
N VAL A 265 -27.99 -15.64 -6.25
CA VAL A 265 -29.27 -16.11 -6.78
C VAL A 265 -29.48 -15.60 -8.20
N GLY A 266 -29.30 -14.29 -8.45
CA GLY A 266 -29.44 -13.70 -9.78
C GLY A 266 -28.47 -14.25 -10.83
N TYR A 267 -27.26 -14.64 -10.40
CA TYR A 267 -26.34 -15.43 -11.22
C TYR A 267 -26.94 -16.81 -11.52
N LYS A 268 -27.27 -17.60 -10.48
CA LYS A 268 -27.78 -18.97 -10.64
C LYS A 268 -29.07 -19.08 -11.45
N THR A 269 -29.94 -18.07 -11.42
CA THR A 269 -31.18 -18.04 -12.20
C THR A 269 -30.97 -17.56 -13.64
N GLY A 270 -29.76 -17.15 -14.02
CA GLY A 270 -29.47 -16.56 -15.34
C GLY A 270 -30.06 -15.16 -15.54
N THR A 271 -30.66 -14.55 -14.51
CA THR A 271 -31.29 -13.22 -14.60
C THR A 271 -30.27 -12.13 -14.94
N PHE A 272 -29.03 -12.25 -14.47
CA PHE A 272 -28.01 -11.29 -14.88
C PHE A 272 -27.53 -11.49 -16.32
N ALA A 273 -27.54 -12.71 -16.86
CA ALA A 273 -27.18 -12.93 -18.26
C ALA A 273 -28.10 -12.14 -19.20
N THR A 274 -29.42 -12.15 -18.93
CA THR A 274 -30.39 -11.39 -19.72
C THR A 274 -30.24 -9.87 -19.56
N VAL A 275 -29.92 -9.39 -18.36
CA VAL A 275 -29.65 -7.96 -18.13
C VAL A 275 -28.41 -7.47 -18.90
N PHE A 276 -27.44 -8.35 -19.08
CA PHE A 276 -26.16 -8.05 -19.73
C PHE A 276 -26.06 -8.57 -21.17
N GLU A 277 -27.18 -8.95 -21.79
CA GLU A 277 -27.24 -9.50 -23.15
C GLU A 277 -26.53 -8.57 -24.16
N GLY A 278 -25.70 -9.16 -25.03
CA GLY A 278 -24.89 -8.45 -26.03
C GLY A 278 -23.66 -7.73 -25.47
N SER A 279 -23.43 -7.80 -24.15
CA SER A 279 -22.24 -7.28 -23.49
C SER A 279 -21.23 -8.39 -23.19
N ARG A 280 -19.99 -8.01 -22.88
CA ARG A 280 -18.98 -8.98 -22.42
C ARG A 280 -19.31 -9.62 -21.07
N PHE A 281 -20.22 -9.03 -20.28
CA PHE A 281 -20.61 -9.56 -18.99
C PHE A 281 -21.62 -10.70 -19.10
N GLU A 282 -22.30 -10.85 -20.25
CA GLU A 282 -23.24 -11.96 -20.50
C GLU A 282 -22.59 -13.30 -20.17
N SER A 283 -21.48 -13.63 -20.84
CA SER A 283 -20.69 -14.85 -20.60
C SER A 283 -20.22 -15.10 -19.16
N VAL A 284 -20.13 -14.05 -18.32
CA VAL A 284 -19.76 -14.20 -16.90
C VAL A 284 -20.98 -14.51 -16.05
N PHE A 285 -22.14 -14.05 -16.49
CA PHE A 285 -23.39 -14.23 -15.79
C PHE A 285 -24.24 -15.39 -16.31
N THR A 286 -23.87 -15.99 -17.45
CA THR A 286 -24.44 -17.26 -17.90
C THR A 286 -23.97 -18.39 -16.98
N PRO A 287 -24.89 -19.09 -16.29
CA PRO A 287 -24.54 -20.24 -15.47
C PRO A 287 -23.93 -21.35 -16.32
N ASP A 288 -22.87 -21.96 -15.81
CA ASP A 288 -22.29 -23.20 -16.34
C ASP A 288 -21.80 -23.11 -17.81
N GLU A 289 -21.68 -21.90 -18.37
CA GLU A 289 -21.13 -21.67 -19.70
C GLU A 289 -19.61 -21.91 -19.70
N GLN A 290 -19.20 -23.01 -20.33
CA GLN A 290 -17.80 -23.28 -20.63
C GLN A 290 -17.47 -22.71 -22.01
N ASP A 291 -17.30 -21.40 -22.09
CA ASP A 291 -16.82 -20.78 -23.33
C ASP A 291 -15.40 -21.27 -23.66
N SER A 292 -15.05 -21.24 -24.93
CA SER A 292 -13.70 -21.42 -25.49
C SER A 292 -12.61 -20.71 -24.67
N SER A 293 -12.91 -19.52 -24.15
CA SER A 293 -12.01 -18.75 -23.29
C SER A 293 -11.71 -19.44 -21.95
N TRP A 294 -12.67 -20.15 -21.36
CA TRP A 294 -12.48 -20.89 -20.11
C TRP A 294 -11.62 -22.13 -20.32
N GLN A 295 -11.86 -22.89 -21.40
CA GLN A 295 -11.08 -24.09 -21.73
C GLN A 295 -9.60 -23.75 -21.94
N ILE A 296 -9.30 -22.69 -22.70
CA ILE A 296 -7.92 -22.25 -22.94
C ILE A 296 -7.24 -21.82 -21.63
N ARG A 297 -7.97 -21.17 -20.71
CA ARG A 297 -7.42 -20.80 -19.39
C ARG A 297 -7.08 -22.02 -18.55
N GLN A 298 -7.90 -23.06 -18.59
CA GLN A 298 -7.61 -24.33 -17.90
C GLN A 298 -6.39 -25.02 -18.50
N GLU A 299 -6.28 -25.06 -19.82
CA GLU A 299 -5.14 -25.65 -20.51
C GLU A 299 -3.83 -24.93 -20.14
N ILE A 300 -3.80 -23.60 -20.21
CA ILE A 300 -2.64 -22.79 -19.80
C ILE A 300 -2.31 -23.00 -18.32
N MET A 301 -3.31 -23.07 -17.45
CA MET A 301 -3.12 -23.31 -16.03
C MET A 301 -2.45 -24.67 -15.79
N ASN A 302 -2.98 -25.74 -16.38
CA ASN A 302 -2.45 -27.09 -16.23
C ASN A 302 -1.01 -27.19 -16.74
N LYS A 303 -0.72 -26.58 -17.89
CA LYS A 303 0.65 -26.51 -18.41
C LYS A 303 1.57 -25.72 -17.48
N GLY A 304 1.13 -24.58 -16.98
CA GLY A 304 1.89 -23.78 -16.04
C GLY A 304 2.23 -24.53 -14.75
N LEU A 305 1.27 -25.28 -14.19
CA LEU A 305 1.49 -26.13 -13.02
C LEU A 305 2.47 -27.28 -13.30
N MET A 306 2.38 -27.89 -14.48
CA MET A 306 3.33 -28.89 -14.93
C MET A 306 4.75 -28.30 -15.01
N LEU A 307 4.91 -27.09 -15.55
CA LEU A 307 6.21 -26.41 -15.63
C LEU A 307 6.78 -26.05 -14.27
N ILE A 308 5.94 -25.58 -13.34
CA ILE A 308 6.35 -25.34 -11.96
C ILE A 308 6.92 -26.62 -11.33
N THR A 309 6.30 -27.76 -11.62
CA THR A 309 6.75 -29.07 -11.11
C THR A 309 8.05 -29.53 -11.77
N ASN A 310 8.15 -29.41 -13.10
CA ASN A 310 9.27 -29.95 -13.87
C ASN A 310 10.49 -29.03 -13.92
N ARG A 311 10.29 -27.72 -13.79
CA ARG A 311 11.32 -26.68 -13.93
C ARG A 311 11.19 -25.62 -12.83
N PRO A 312 11.18 -26.02 -11.55
CA PRO A 312 10.84 -25.12 -10.44
C PRO A 312 11.79 -23.91 -10.32
N PHE A 313 13.07 -24.08 -10.64
CA PHE A 313 14.08 -23.03 -10.44
C PHE A 313 14.24 -22.08 -11.61
N THR A 314 14.01 -22.56 -12.84
CA THR A 314 14.26 -21.78 -14.06
C THR A 314 12.98 -21.29 -14.72
N GLY A 315 11.84 -21.98 -14.51
CA GLY A 315 10.64 -21.77 -15.32
C GLY A 315 10.88 -22.09 -16.81
N GLU A 316 9.96 -21.64 -17.66
CA GLU A 316 10.09 -21.57 -19.12
C GLU A 316 9.48 -20.24 -19.62
N TRP A 317 10.33 -19.36 -20.13
CA TRP A 317 9.89 -18.07 -20.67
C TRP A 317 9.04 -18.26 -21.92
N ALA A 318 7.93 -17.53 -21.95
CA ALA A 318 6.93 -17.55 -23.00
C ALA A 318 6.47 -18.98 -23.35
N PHE A 319 6.29 -19.83 -22.33
CA PHE A 319 5.85 -21.22 -22.51
C PHE A 319 4.50 -21.36 -23.22
N GLN A 320 3.66 -20.32 -23.25
CA GLN A 320 2.45 -20.30 -24.06
C GLN A 320 2.77 -20.51 -25.56
N LEU A 321 3.93 -20.06 -26.02
CA LEU A 321 4.32 -20.15 -27.43
C LEU A 321 4.83 -21.54 -27.83
N SER A 322 5.18 -22.43 -26.90
CA SER A 322 5.62 -23.79 -27.27
C SER A 322 4.46 -24.64 -27.82
N ASP A 323 3.30 -24.61 -27.15
CA ASP A 323 2.20 -25.54 -27.48
C ASP A 323 0.97 -24.84 -28.04
N LEU A 324 0.64 -23.64 -27.53
CA LEU A 324 -0.58 -22.93 -27.94
C LEU A 324 -0.36 -22.08 -29.20
N LYS A 325 0.90 -21.83 -29.60
CA LYS A 325 1.29 -21.07 -30.81
C LYS A 325 0.62 -19.69 -30.97
N TYR A 326 0.15 -19.09 -29.88
CA TYR A 326 -0.51 -17.80 -29.88
C TYR A 326 0.11 -16.88 -28.81
N SER A 327 0.49 -15.68 -29.23
CA SER A 327 0.92 -14.61 -28.32
C SER A 327 -0.29 -14.01 -27.59
N GLY A 328 -0.12 -13.67 -26.30
CA GLY A 328 -1.17 -13.08 -25.46
C GLY A 328 -1.86 -14.03 -24.48
N TYR A 329 -1.54 -15.33 -24.52
CA TYR A 329 -1.93 -16.29 -23.49
C TYR A 329 -0.93 -16.31 -22.33
N TYR A 330 -1.42 -16.37 -21.10
CA TYR A 330 -0.62 -16.41 -19.86
C TYR A 330 -1.44 -17.07 -18.75
N MET A 331 -0.79 -17.56 -17.69
CA MET A 331 -1.55 -18.01 -16.52
C MET A 331 -2.21 -16.79 -15.89
N HIS A 332 -3.53 -16.78 -15.77
CA HIS A 332 -4.28 -15.62 -15.29
C HIS A 332 -4.18 -15.45 -13.76
N ASN A 333 -3.00 -15.61 -13.18
CA ASN A 333 -2.69 -15.35 -11.79
C ASN A 333 -1.17 -15.18 -11.58
N ALA A 334 -0.76 -14.93 -10.34
CA ALA A 334 0.63 -14.71 -9.95
C ALA A 334 1.52 -15.96 -10.08
N LEU A 335 0.96 -17.17 -10.24
CA LEU A 335 1.76 -18.36 -10.51
C LEU A 335 2.45 -18.30 -11.88
N ASP A 336 1.95 -17.45 -12.79
CA ASP A 336 2.63 -17.14 -14.05
C ASP A 336 4.08 -16.71 -13.81
N ILE A 337 4.35 -15.97 -12.73
CA ILE A 337 5.71 -15.56 -12.36
C ILE A 337 6.62 -16.79 -12.20
N TRP A 338 6.13 -17.79 -11.46
CA TRP A 338 6.89 -19.00 -11.19
C TRP A 338 7.05 -19.83 -12.46
N ALA A 339 5.97 -20.04 -13.21
CA ALA A 339 6.03 -20.80 -14.47
C ALA A 339 6.97 -20.16 -15.50
N GLN A 340 6.99 -18.84 -15.62
CA GLN A 340 7.81 -18.11 -16.60
C GLN A 340 9.28 -17.98 -16.18
N THR A 341 9.53 -17.65 -14.91
CA THR A 341 10.84 -17.16 -14.44
C THR A 341 11.46 -17.98 -13.31
N GLY A 342 10.76 -18.99 -12.80
CA GLY A 342 11.24 -19.85 -11.73
C GLY A 342 10.99 -19.29 -10.32
N LEU A 343 11.52 -20.01 -9.34
CA LEU A 343 11.19 -19.84 -7.93
C LEU A 343 11.66 -18.49 -7.34
N ILE A 344 12.81 -17.98 -7.76
CA ILE A 344 13.43 -16.81 -7.10
C ILE A 344 12.56 -15.54 -7.27
N PRO A 345 12.16 -15.12 -8.49
CA PRO A 345 11.26 -13.97 -8.63
C PRO A 345 9.90 -14.20 -7.95
N PHE A 346 9.39 -15.43 -7.96
CA PHE A 346 8.13 -15.77 -7.27
C PHE A 346 8.24 -15.57 -5.75
N LEU A 347 9.31 -16.03 -5.12
CA LEU A 347 9.53 -15.83 -3.67
C LEU A 347 9.70 -14.34 -3.32
N LEU A 348 10.35 -13.56 -4.18
CA LEU A 348 10.41 -12.10 -4.00
C LEU A 348 9.02 -11.48 -4.05
N PHE A 349 8.18 -11.89 -5.00
CA PHE A 349 6.79 -11.43 -5.10
C PHE A 349 5.98 -11.80 -3.84
N VAL A 350 6.12 -13.03 -3.34
CA VAL A 350 5.49 -13.47 -2.08
C VAL A 350 6.01 -12.66 -0.90
N ALA A 351 7.31 -12.38 -0.83
CA ALA A 351 7.90 -11.58 0.25
C ALA A 351 7.36 -10.14 0.29
N ILE A 352 7.07 -9.53 -0.87
CA ILE A 352 6.38 -8.24 -0.94
C ILE A 352 5.05 -8.34 -0.21
N TRP A 353 4.21 -9.33 -0.53
CA TRP A 353 2.92 -9.54 0.12
C TRP A 353 3.05 -9.85 1.62
N CYS A 354 3.94 -10.75 2.03
CA CYS A 354 4.13 -11.09 3.44
C CYS A 354 4.51 -9.87 4.29
N THR A 355 5.44 -9.03 3.80
CA THR A 355 5.83 -7.81 4.53
C THR A 355 4.70 -6.79 4.62
N LEU A 356 3.89 -6.69 3.57
CA LEU A 356 2.80 -5.74 3.46
C LEU A 356 1.61 -6.16 4.34
N LEU A 357 1.28 -7.45 4.37
CA LEU A 357 0.29 -8.04 5.27
C LEU A 357 0.73 -7.93 6.74
N GLY A 358 2.01 -8.20 7.05
CA GLY A 358 2.54 -8.00 8.41
C GLY A 358 2.43 -6.54 8.87
N ALA A 359 2.70 -5.59 7.97
CA ALA A 359 2.49 -4.16 8.24
C ALA A 359 1.00 -3.81 8.40
N LEU A 360 0.11 -4.44 7.64
CA LEU A 360 -1.33 -4.24 7.73
C LEU A 360 -1.90 -4.75 9.06
N VAL A 361 -1.52 -5.95 9.50
CA VAL A 361 -1.94 -6.52 10.80
C VAL A 361 -1.52 -5.60 11.95
N THR A 362 -0.25 -5.18 11.96
CA THR A 362 0.24 -4.20 12.92
C THR A 362 -0.54 -2.88 12.84
N GLY A 363 -0.91 -2.48 11.61
CA GLY A 363 -1.69 -1.28 11.34
C GLY A 363 -3.13 -1.38 11.82
N LEU A 364 -3.77 -2.56 11.78
CA LEU A 364 -5.11 -2.77 12.31
C LEU A 364 -5.14 -2.62 13.83
N GLU A 365 -4.14 -3.18 14.52
CA GLU A 365 -4.03 -3.08 15.98
C GLU A 365 -3.71 -1.65 16.44
N ARG A 366 -2.76 -0.98 15.76
CA ARG A 366 -2.22 0.30 16.25
C ARG A 366 -2.85 1.52 15.58
N TRP A 367 -3.28 1.42 14.33
CA TRP A 367 -3.74 2.53 13.49
C TRP A 367 -4.96 2.16 12.62
N PRO A 368 -6.05 1.65 13.22
CA PRO A 368 -7.14 0.97 12.50
C PRO A 368 -7.74 1.81 11.37
N ARG A 369 -7.84 3.13 11.55
CA ARG A 369 -8.34 4.03 10.49
C ARG A 369 -7.54 3.93 9.19
N ILE A 370 -6.21 3.99 9.26
CA ILE A 370 -5.36 3.97 8.05
C ILE A 370 -5.35 2.57 7.44
N ALA A 371 -5.35 1.53 8.28
CA ALA A 371 -5.44 0.15 7.83
C ALA A 371 -6.76 -0.14 7.10
N HIS A 372 -7.91 0.29 7.65
CA HIS A 372 -9.21 0.17 7.00
C HIS A 372 -9.29 0.93 5.67
N GLU A 373 -8.66 2.11 5.56
CA GLU A 373 -8.55 2.84 4.29
C GLU A 373 -7.67 2.11 3.25
N THR A 374 -6.81 1.18 3.68
CA THR A 374 -5.84 0.48 2.81
C THR A 374 -6.35 -0.89 2.36
N ILE A 375 -7.21 -1.54 3.14
CA ILE A 375 -7.74 -2.89 2.84
C ILE A 375 -8.40 -2.98 1.45
N PRO A 376 -9.32 -2.08 1.05
CA PRO A 376 -10.00 -2.19 -0.25
C PRO A 376 -9.03 -2.24 -1.44
N VAL A 377 -8.01 -1.40 -1.41
CA VAL A 377 -6.98 -1.30 -2.47
C VAL A 377 -6.12 -2.55 -2.54
N LEU A 378 -5.75 -3.11 -1.37
CA LEU A 378 -5.00 -4.36 -1.30
C LEU A 378 -5.85 -5.56 -1.68
N MET A 379 -7.13 -5.57 -1.30
CA MET A 379 -8.04 -6.65 -1.65
C MET A 379 -8.27 -6.69 -3.16
N PHE A 380 -8.43 -5.53 -3.81
CA PHE A 380 -8.50 -5.44 -5.26
C PHE A 380 -7.25 -6.05 -5.92
N ALA A 381 -6.05 -5.62 -5.49
CA ALA A 381 -4.81 -6.13 -6.06
C ALA A 381 -4.57 -7.63 -5.79
N ALA A 382 -4.95 -8.11 -4.60
CA ALA A 382 -4.83 -9.51 -4.24
C ALA A 382 -5.77 -10.39 -5.09
N LEU A 383 -7.02 -9.97 -5.27
CA LEU A 383 -7.99 -10.69 -6.09
C LEU A 383 -7.57 -10.73 -7.57
N GLU A 384 -7.13 -9.60 -8.12
CA GLU A 384 -6.66 -9.55 -9.50
C GLU A 384 -5.47 -10.50 -9.71
N TRP A 385 -4.43 -10.44 -8.89
CA TRP A 385 -3.29 -11.36 -9.05
C TRP A 385 -3.56 -12.80 -8.64
N ALA A 386 -4.53 -13.08 -7.78
CA ALA A 386 -4.86 -14.45 -7.43
C ALA A 386 -5.68 -15.14 -8.54
N LEU A 387 -6.50 -14.40 -9.28
CA LEU A 387 -7.59 -14.98 -10.07
C LEU A 387 -7.71 -14.52 -11.53
N SER A 388 -7.16 -13.36 -11.92
CA SER A 388 -7.37 -12.81 -13.27
C SER A 388 -6.15 -12.25 -14.00
N ARG A 389 -5.12 -11.78 -13.29
CA ARG A 389 -3.98 -11.05 -13.85
C ARG A 389 -2.67 -11.72 -13.52
N ASN A 390 -1.76 -11.66 -14.47
CA ASN A 390 -0.34 -11.87 -14.18
C ASN A 390 0.34 -10.54 -13.83
N VAL A 391 1.66 -10.59 -13.66
CA VAL A 391 2.45 -9.45 -13.21
C VAL A 391 2.64 -8.35 -14.27
N SER A 392 2.26 -8.62 -15.52
CA SER A 392 2.31 -7.63 -16.61
C SER A 392 1.23 -6.54 -16.48
N PHE A 393 0.23 -6.74 -15.60
CA PHE A 393 -0.78 -5.75 -15.23
C PHE A 393 -0.21 -4.77 -14.21
N VAL A 394 0.62 -3.87 -14.71
CA VAL A 394 1.48 -2.98 -13.94
C VAL A 394 0.74 -2.00 -13.01
N ALA A 395 -0.53 -1.70 -13.30
CA ALA A 395 -1.38 -0.86 -12.44
C ALA A 395 -1.47 -1.40 -11.00
N LEU A 396 -1.40 -2.71 -10.80
CA LEU A 396 -1.49 -3.33 -9.48
C LEU A 396 -0.27 -3.05 -8.59
N PHE A 397 0.89 -2.73 -9.19
CA PHE A 397 2.05 -2.26 -8.42
C PHE A 397 1.81 -0.89 -7.77
N PHE A 398 0.94 -0.06 -8.35
CA PHE A 398 0.48 1.18 -7.72
C PHE A 398 -0.17 0.90 -6.37
N CYS A 399 -1.04 -0.12 -6.29
CA CYS A 399 -1.70 -0.52 -5.05
C CYS A 399 -0.69 -0.90 -3.96
N LEU A 400 0.32 -1.71 -4.32
CA LEU A 400 1.37 -2.13 -3.40
C LEU A 400 2.17 -0.92 -2.89
N GLY A 401 2.58 -0.03 -3.78
CA GLY A 401 3.30 1.19 -3.43
C GLY A 401 2.48 2.09 -2.50
N PHE A 402 1.22 2.34 -2.86
CA PHE A 402 0.29 3.16 -2.11
C PHE A 402 0.03 2.61 -0.70
N ALA A 403 -0.23 1.31 -0.59
CA ALA A 403 -0.47 0.65 0.69
C ALA A 403 0.78 0.62 1.57
N SER A 404 1.94 0.32 0.99
CA SER A 404 3.24 0.37 1.66
C SER A 404 3.52 1.76 2.23
N ALA A 405 3.23 2.83 1.48
CA ALA A 405 3.37 4.21 1.96
C ALA A 405 2.39 4.54 3.09
N ALA A 406 1.12 4.15 2.95
CA ALA A 406 0.09 4.42 3.94
C ALA A 406 0.46 3.81 5.32
N LEU A 407 0.90 2.56 5.32
CA LEU A 407 1.28 1.84 6.54
C LEU A 407 2.59 2.38 7.15
N ALA A 408 3.57 2.76 6.31
CA ALA A 408 4.80 3.37 6.81
C ALA A 408 4.58 4.75 7.44
N GLN A 409 3.76 5.60 6.81
CA GLN A 409 3.42 6.92 7.34
C GLN A 409 2.68 6.82 8.67
N ALA A 410 1.77 5.86 8.81
CA ALA A 410 1.07 5.59 10.06
C ALA A 410 2.03 5.21 11.20
N ARG A 411 3.03 4.35 10.91
CA ARG A 411 4.10 3.99 11.84
C ARG A 411 4.91 5.20 12.30
N LEU A 412 5.38 6.03 11.38
CA LEU A 412 6.16 7.22 11.70
C LEU A 412 5.34 8.22 12.54
N GLY A 413 4.09 8.48 12.14
CA GLY A 413 3.20 9.38 12.86
C GLY A 413 2.95 8.95 14.31
N HIS A 414 2.91 7.64 14.58
CA HIS A 414 2.83 7.11 15.93
C HIS A 414 4.11 7.37 16.74
N ILE A 415 5.29 7.08 16.18
CA ILE A 415 6.59 7.29 16.85
C ILE A 415 6.77 8.78 17.22
N VAL A 416 6.42 9.69 16.31
CA VAL A 416 6.52 11.14 16.56
C VAL A 416 5.56 11.58 17.66
N ARG A 417 4.33 11.07 17.68
CA ARG A 417 3.36 11.38 18.75
C ARG A 417 3.83 10.87 20.11
N ARG A 418 4.36 9.65 20.17
CA ARG A 418 4.93 9.07 21.40
C ARG A 418 6.11 9.90 21.92
N ARG A 419 7.07 10.24 21.07
CA ARG A 419 8.21 11.09 21.46
C ARG A 419 7.80 12.47 21.94
N ARG A 420 6.77 13.08 21.33
CA ARG A 420 6.22 14.35 21.83
C ARG A 420 5.56 14.22 23.19
N ALA A 421 4.82 13.13 23.43
CA ALA A 421 4.23 12.85 24.73
C ALA A 421 5.31 12.62 25.80
N GLU A 422 6.35 11.85 25.48
CA GLU A 422 7.51 11.65 26.35
C GLU A 422 8.23 12.99 26.66
N GLN A 423 8.44 13.84 25.65
CA GLN A 423 9.04 15.17 25.85
C GLN A 423 8.18 16.09 26.72
N LEU A 424 6.85 16.08 26.53
CA LEU A 424 5.93 16.85 27.37
C LEU A 424 5.96 16.35 28.81
N ASN A 425 5.93 15.04 29.03
CA ASN A 425 6.01 14.46 30.38
C ASN A 425 7.34 14.83 31.06
N THR A 426 8.47 14.77 30.35
CA THR A 426 9.76 15.22 30.93
C THR A 426 9.80 16.71 31.25
N LEU A 427 9.10 17.55 30.47
CA LEU A 427 8.99 19.00 30.76
C LEU A 427 8.13 19.27 32.00
N PHE A 428 7.02 18.54 32.15
CA PHE A 428 6.18 18.59 33.35
C PHE A 428 6.93 18.09 34.59
N ASP A 429 7.68 16.99 34.49
CA ASP A 429 8.48 16.47 35.61
C ASP A 429 9.61 17.42 36.04
N THR A 430 10.17 18.20 35.10
CA THR A 430 11.17 19.24 35.44
C THR A 430 10.57 20.53 36.01
N GLN A 431 9.30 20.84 35.72
CA GLN A 431 8.61 22.00 36.31
C GLN A 431 7.96 21.70 37.66
N PHE A 432 7.71 20.43 37.97
CA PHE A 432 7.15 19.96 39.24
C PHE A 432 8.11 19.07 40.03
N SER A 433 9.42 19.21 39.80
CA SER A 433 10.43 18.66 40.70
C SER A 433 10.28 19.30 42.10
N PRO A 434 10.22 18.52 43.19
CA PRO A 434 10.18 19.03 44.56
C PRO A 434 11.41 19.86 44.98
N GLU A 435 12.43 19.95 44.12
CA GLU A 435 13.69 20.65 44.40
C GLU A 435 13.74 22.10 43.88
N SER A 436 12.68 22.63 43.25
CA SER A 436 12.58 24.09 43.09
C SER A 436 12.19 24.72 44.42
N GLN A 437 13.20 24.91 45.29
CA GLN A 437 13.11 25.69 46.51
C GLN A 437 12.47 27.05 46.20
N PHE A 438 11.20 27.19 46.57
CA PHE A 438 10.61 28.48 46.88
C PHE A 438 11.44 29.09 48.00
N ALA A 439 12.27 30.08 47.67
CA ALA A 439 12.75 31.04 48.64
C ALA A 439 11.53 31.84 49.12
N HIS A 440 11.07 31.53 50.32
CA HIS A 440 10.19 32.37 51.10
C HIS A 440 10.86 33.73 51.35
N SER A 441 10.22 34.82 50.94
CA SER A 441 10.35 36.10 51.63
C SER A 441 8.99 36.77 51.71
N GLN A 442 8.63 37.10 52.94
CA GLN A 442 7.36 37.59 53.45
C GLN A 442 7.02 39.04 53.01
N PHE A 443 5.76 39.42 53.32
CA PHE A 443 5.11 40.74 53.24
C PHE A 443 4.55 41.10 51.83
N ALA A 444 3.30 41.55 51.64
CA ALA A 444 2.26 42.05 52.52
C ALA A 444 0.86 41.90 51.88
N HIS A 445 -0.17 42.01 52.71
CA HIS A 445 -1.59 42.09 52.35
C HIS A 445 -1.95 43.31 51.50
N SER A 446 -3.03 43.12 50.74
CA SER A 446 -4.07 44.08 50.35
C SER A 446 -4.01 44.75 48.96
N GLN A 447 -5.19 44.70 48.32
CA GLN A 447 -5.71 45.55 47.24
C GLN A 447 -5.07 45.40 45.84
N PHE A 448 -5.80 44.80 44.89
CA PHE A 448 -6.64 45.57 43.96
C PHE A 448 -7.49 44.65 43.08
N SER A 449 -8.76 44.98 43.04
CA SER A 449 -9.82 44.52 42.17
C SER A 449 -9.63 44.93 40.70
N HIS A 450 -10.28 44.18 39.81
CA HIS A 450 -10.59 44.49 38.41
C HIS A 450 -9.45 44.48 37.38
N SER A 451 -9.41 43.42 36.59
CA SER A 451 -9.49 43.56 35.13
C SER A 451 -9.96 42.25 34.49
N GLN A 452 -11.11 42.35 33.82
CA GLN A 452 -11.65 41.36 32.90
C GLN A 452 -10.71 41.27 31.69
N PHE A 453 -10.24 40.06 31.35
CA PHE A 453 -9.97 39.65 29.97
C PHE A 453 -9.98 38.12 29.91
N MET A 454 -11.13 37.55 29.57
CA MET A 454 -11.23 36.20 28.99
C MET A 454 -10.86 36.27 27.51
N PRO A 455 -10.17 35.24 26.99
CA PRO A 455 -10.87 34.32 26.10
C PRO A 455 -10.56 32.85 26.46
N GLN A 456 -11.55 32.15 27.02
CA GLN A 456 -11.50 30.69 27.12
C GLN A 456 -11.90 30.08 25.76
N THR A 457 -10.90 29.60 25.02
CA THR A 457 -11.09 28.50 24.06
C THR A 457 -10.61 27.23 24.76
N GLN A 458 -11.51 26.52 25.44
CA GLN A 458 -11.25 25.16 25.91
C GLN A 458 -11.66 24.18 24.81
N ILE A 459 -10.66 23.72 24.05
CA ILE A 459 -10.71 22.44 23.34
C ILE A 459 -10.48 21.37 24.40
N VAL A 460 -11.52 20.63 24.75
CA VAL A 460 -11.45 19.43 25.58
C VAL A 460 -11.04 18.24 24.71
N PRO A 461 -9.97 17.50 25.03
CA PRO A 461 -9.81 16.13 24.57
C PRO A 461 -10.25 15.18 25.71
N GLU A 462 -11.51 14.76 25.69
CA GLU A 462 -11.95 13.61 26.48
C GLU A 462 -11.28 12.35 25.92
N THR A 463 -10.29 11.84 26.63
CA THR A 463 -9.84 10.44 26.52
C THR A 463 -9.84 9.86 27.92
N ARG A 464 -11.03 9.52 28.43
CA ARG A 464 -11.15 8.63 29.59
C ARG A 464 -11.00 7.18 29.11
N PHE A 465 -9.80 6.64 29.32
CA PHE A 465 -9.61 5.21 29.48
C PHE A 465 -10.33 4.77 30.76
N ILE A 466 -11.45 4.06 30.63
CA ILE A 466 -12.07 3.33 31.74
C ILE A 466 -11.51 1.90 31.71
N ARG A 467 -10.70 1.55 32.70
CA ARG A 467 -10.51 0.13 33.08
C ARG A 467 -11.69 -0.26 33.99
N PRO A 468 -12.33 -1.42 33.80
CA PRO A 468 -13.28 -1.93 34.77
C PRO A 468 -12.52 -2.63 35.89
N HIS A 469 -12.54 -2.06 37.10
CA HIS A 469 -12.30 -2.83 38.31
C HIS A 469 -13.67 -3.24 38.88
N GLN A 470 -13.96 -4.53 38.81
CA GLN A 470 -15.01 -5.18 39.60
C GLN A 470 -14.58 -5.12 41.07
N TYR A 471 -15.35 -4.42 41.89
CA TYR A 471 -15.46 -4.74 43.32
C TYR A 471 -16.93 -5.08 43.56
N GLN A 472 -17.13 -6.33 43.95
CA GLN A 472 -18.41 -6.90 44.30
C GLN A 472 -18.56 -6.73 45.81
N ASP A 473 -19.59 -5.99 46.21
CA ASP A 473 -20.01 -5.82 47.59
C ASP A 473 -20.29 -7.18 48.24
N GLN A 474 -19.92 -7.35 49.53
CA GLN A 474 -20.77 -7.93 50.58
C GLN A 474 -20.12 -7.84 51.99
N PRO A 475 -20.92 -7.93 53.08
CA PRO A 475 -20.76 -7.11 54.29
C PRO A 475 -20.10 -7.81 55.49
N HIS A 476 -19.75 -7.01 56.49
CA HIS A 476 -19.35 -7.41 57.85
C HIS A 476 -20.36 -8.35 58.54
N PRO A 477 -19.87 -9.24 59.43
CA PRO A 477 -20.14 -9.04 60.86
C PRO A 477 -18.93 -9.29 61.80
N ARG A 478 -19.14 -8.92 63.06
CA ARG A 478 -18.20 -8.74 64.19
C ARG A 478 -17.71 -10.03 64.88
N GLU A 479 -16.56 -9.84 65.54
CA GLU A 479 -16.12 -10.34 66.87
C GLU A 479 -16.27 -11.84 67.17
N ASP A 480 -15.14 -12.56 67.13
CA ASP A 480 -14.57 -13.29 68.28
C ASP A 480 -13.25 -13.96 67.86
N ALA A 481 -12.16 -13.70 68.59
CA ALA A 481 -10.86 -14.36 68.42
C ALA A 481 -10.70 -15.49 69.46
N PRO A 482 -9.85 -16.50 69.21
CA PRO A 482 -8.45 -16.35 69.60
C PRO A 482 -7.40 -16.96 68.64
N GLN A 483 -6.17 -16.53 68.94
CA GLN A 483 -4.86 -16.69 68.29
C GLN A 483 -4.44 -18.13 67.91
N GLN A 484 -3.69 -18.28 66.81
CA GLN A 484 -2.45 -19.07 66.78
C GLN A 484 -1.54 -18.77 65.56
N GLN A 485 -0.33 -18.29 65.90
CA GLN A 485 1.01 -18.52 65.32
C GLN A 485 1.32 -18.46 63.80
N TYR A 486 2.10 -17.42 63.47
CA TYR A 486 3.39 -17.42 62.74
C TYR A 486 3.52 -18.15 61.38
N GLN A 487 3.67 -17.38 60.29
CA GLN A 487 4.99 -17.24 59.63
C GLN A 487 5.06 -15.97 58.74
N ASP A 488 6.01 -15.11 59.07
CA ASP A 488 6.48 -13.90 58.38
C ASP A 488 7.11 -14.22 57.00
N ASN A 489 6.64 -13.59 55.90
CA ASN A 489 7.25 -12.46 55.15
C ASN A 489 8.53 -12.81 54.30
N PRO A 490 9.04 -11.96 53.38
CA PRO A 490 8.43 -11.01 52.42
C PRO A 490 9.18 -10.83 51.06
N LYS A 491 8.62 -9.93 50.20
CA LYS A 491 9.28 -8.91 49.32
C LYS A 491 10.19 -9.33 48.14
N TYR A 492 9.89 -8.92 46.91
CA TYR A 492 10.24 -7.61 46.29
C TYR A 492 11.70 -7.17 46.52
N GLN A 493 12.54 -7.29 45.50
CA GLN A 493 13.75 -6.48 45.33
C GLN A 493 13.90 -6.02 43.87
N ASP A 494 13.69 -4.72 43.69
CA ASP A 494 14.31 -3.91 42.64
C ASP A 494 15.82 -3.85 42.88
N HIS A 495 16.65 -3.99 41.84
CA HIS A 495 17.90 -3.23 41.73
C HIS A 495 18.30 -3.06 40.25
N ALA A 496 18.26 -1.81 39.80
CA ALA A 496 18.93 -1.34 38.60
C ALA A 496 20.36 -0.88 38.92
N ARG A 497 21.18 -0.84 37.85
CA ARG A 497 22.53 -0.25 37.66
C ARG A 497 23.71 -1.20 37.85
N PHE A 498 24.49 -1.40 36.79
CA PHE A 498 25.82 -0.79 36.61
C PHE A 498 26.44 -1.30 35.29
N PHE A 499 26.62 -0.41 34.30
CA PHE A 499 27.64 -0.58 33.27
C PHE A 499 28.92 0.16 33.73
N PRO A 500 30.09 -0.32 33.30
CA PRO A 500 31.01 0.60 32.64
C PRO A 500 31.48 0.07 31.28
N GLU A 501 31.80 1.03 30.42
CA GLU A 501 32.25 0.93 29.03
C GLU A 501 33.79 0.70 28.90
N PRO A 502 34.40 0.65 27.69
CA PRO A 502 35.41 -0.36 27.30
C PRO A 502 36.86 0.10 27.45
N ARG A 503 37.81 -0.86 27.37
CA ARG A 503 39.25 -0.58 27.18
C ARG A 503 39.82 -1.28 25.94
N SER A 504 40.63 -0.49 25.24
CA SER A 504 41.40 -0.72 24.02
C SER A 504 42.79 -1.32 24.26
N ALA A 505 43.45 -1.67 23.13
CA ALA A 505 44.88 -1.96 22.88
C ALA A 505 45.29 -3.45 23.01
N SER A 506 45.49 -4.20 21.92
CA SER A 506 46.56 -4.19 20.89
C SER A 506 47.77 -5.09 21.23
N SER A 507 48.06 -6.09 20.38
CA SER A 507 49.36 -6.34 19.72
C SER A 507 49.46 -7.73 19.05
N ARG A 508 49.84 -7.72 17.75
CA ARG A 508 50.76 -8.63 16.98
C ARG A 508 50.61 -10.16 17.15
N GLY A 509 50.26 -11.02 16.18
CA GLY A 509 50.75 -11.26 14.79
C GLY A 509 51.86 -12.36 14.76
N PRO A 510 52.23 -13.09 13.67
CA PRO A 510 51.56 -13.50 12.42
C PRO A 510 51.86 -14.99 12.00
N SER A 511 51.62 -15.35 10.71
CA SER A 511 51.95 -16.58 9.92
C SER A 511 50.75 -17.51 9.68
N GLY A 512 50.46 -18.05 8.50
CA GLY A 512 51.11 -18.06 7.18
C GLY A 512 50.62 -19.33 6.44
N ASN A 513 50.46 -19.23 5.11
CA ASN A 513 50.39 -20.33 4.11
C ASN A 513 49.01 -20.61 3.44
N GLU A 514 48.91 -20.08 2.22
CA GLU A 514 48.39 -20.73 1.01
C GLU A 514 49.57 -20.81 0.00
N PRO A 515 49.51 -21.50 -1.15
CA PRO A 515 48.91 -22.80 -1.53
C PRO A 515 49.97 -23.68 -2.30
N PRO A 516 49.64 -24.69 -3.15
CA PRO A 516 49.13 -24.44 -4.51
C PRO A 516 48.11 -25.47 -5.09
N ALA A 517 47.62 -25.13 -6.28
CA ALA A 517 46.65 -25.82 -7.13
C ALA A 517 47.11 -27.15 -7.74
N HIS A 518 46.16 -28.00 -8.18
CA HIS A 518 46.10 -28.69 -9.49
C HIS A 518 44.91 -29.68 -9.56
N HIS A 519 43.88 -29.37 -10.35
CA HIS A 519 43.33 -30.15 -11.49
C HIS A 519 41.95 -29.64 -11.93
#